data_AF-A0A1Q5TBY9-F1
#
_entry.id   AF-A0A1Q5TBY9-F1
#
_cell.length_a   1.000
_cell.length_b   1.000
_cell.length_c   1.000
_cell.angle_alpha   90.00
_cell.angle_beta   90.00
_cell.angle_gamma   90.00
#
_symmetry.space_group_name_H-M   'P 1'
#
loop_
_entity.id
_entity.type
_entity.pdbx_description
1 polymer ?
#
loop_
_entity_poly.entity_id
_entity_poly.type
_entity_poly.pdbx_seq_one_letter_code
_entity_poly.pdbx_strand_id
1 'polypeptide(L)'
;MTGQTPGLEIPEQPTWRDGVMGNPQQDPNEMAGDKTETPISDGTDRGPAKTTTPVQESDFRDYILVFPIEGVPAVYVYLSCPYGGTEKGKYSGRSYDPTKAGGPIQDLDWRNIEITQEGIDKVKLHTSRFDESIENQIMIERLEKILAGEITITDYDKRFYTHETRELERYRALGVPDGANDLITWNNTHTATLEDYKINEKIDSLYTPEAIAIAAEHEDY
;
A
#
# COMPACT_ATOMS: atom_id res chain seq x y z
N MET A 1 27.03 36.75 -3.42
CA MET A 1 27.87 35.54 -3.37
C MET A 1 27.05 34.47 -2.67
N THR A 2 26.50 33.53 -3.44
CA THR A 2 25.64 32.45 -2.98
C THR A 2 26.50 31.26 -2.57
N GLY A 3 26.63 31.01 -1.27
CA GLY A 3 27.35 29.85 -0.75
C GLY A 3 26.47 28.60 -0.82
N GLN A 4 26.76 27.70 -1.75
CA GLN A 4 26.33 26.31 -1.66
C GLN A 4 27.18 25.61 -0.59
N THR A 5 26.53 24.94 0.35
CA THR A 5 27.18 24.00 1.26
C THR A 5 27.77 22.86 0.44
N PRO A 6 29.06 22.51 0.60
CA PRO A 6 29.65 21.37 -0.12
C PRO A 6 28.95 20.07 0.29
N GLY A 7 28.62 19.23 -0.69
CA GLY A 7 28.13 17.88 -0.43
C GLY A 7 29.20 17.04 0.26
N LEU A 8 28.77 16.20 1.21
CA LEU A 8 29.65 15.22 1.87
C LEU A 8 30.20 14.23 0.83
N GLU A 9 31.53 14.05 0.83
CA GLU A 9 32.21 13.08 -0.02
C GLU A 9 31.85 11.64 0.41
N ILE A 10 31.50 10.81 -0.56
CA ILE A 10 31.25 9.38 -0.35
C ILE A 10 32.60 8.67 -0.35
N PRO A 11 33.02 8.01 0.74
CA PRO A 11 34.32 7.34 0.82
C PRO A 11 34.40 6.15 -0.15
N GLU A 12 35.53 6.01 -0.83
CA GLU A 12 35.77 4.95 -1.84
C GLU A 12 35.84 3.53 -1.27
N GLN A 13 35.87 3.37 0.06
CA GLN A 13 35.90 2.08 0.74
C GLN A 13 34.84 2.06 1.86
N PRO A 14 33.87 1.12 1.86
CA PRO A 14 32.93 0.98 2.95
C PRO A 14 33.66 0.45 4.19
N THR A 15 33.68 1.23 5.28
CA THR A 15 34.20 0.78 6.58
C THR A 15 33.11 0.12 7.44
N TRP A 16 31.99 -0.29 6.84
CA TRP A 16 30.93 -1.00 7.55
C TRP A 16 31.53 -2.28 8.15
N ARG A 17 31.65 -2.32 9.47
CA ARG A 17 31.80 -3.58 10.18
C ARG A 17 30.42 -4.21 10.14
N ASP A 18 30.30 -5.41 9.57
CA ASP A 18 29.15 -6.29 9.79
C ASP A 18 29.17 -6.68 11.28
N GLY A 19 28.61 -5.81 12.11
CA GLY A 19 28.43 -6.05 13.52
C GLY A 19 27.28 -7.04 13.68
N VAL A 20 27.57 -8.24 14.19
CA VAL A 20 26.55 -9.08 14.81
C VAL A 20 25.91 -8.24 15.92
N MET A 21 24.70 -7.73 15.67
CA MET A 21 23.93 -7.00 16.67
C MET A 21 23.39 -8.01 17.68
N GLY A 22 24.20 -8.32 18.69
CA GLY A 22 23.69 -8.90 19.93
C GLY A 22 22.76 -7.88 20.61
N ASN A 23 21.60 -8.34 21.06
CA ASN A 23 20.62 -7.52 21.78
C ASN A 23 21.28 -6.83 23.00
N PRO A 24 21.40 -5.49 23.05
CA PRO A 24 22.01 -4.80 24.19
C PRO A 24 21.08 -4.76 25.43
N GLN A 25 19.88 -5.32 25.33
CA GLN A 25 18.89 -5.40 26.40
C GLN A 25 18.91 -6.72 27.18
N GLN A 26 19.96 -7.52 27.01
CA GLN A 26 20.21 -8.68 27.88
C GLN A 26 21.25 -8.31 28.93
N ASP A 27 20.80 -8.08 30.16
CA ASP A 27 21.68 -8.12 31.33
C ASP A 27 22.32 -9.52 31.38
N PRO A 28 23.66 -9.64 31.35
CA PRO A 28 24.35 -10.93 31.41
C PRO A 28 24.01 -11.76 32.67
N ASN A 29 23.38 -11.18 33.69
CA ASN A 29 23.04 -11.84 34.95
C ASN A 29 21.59 -12.35 35.06
N GLU A 30 20.69 -12.07 34.10
CA GLU A 30 19.29 -12.58 34.12
C GLU A 30 19.12 -13.89 33.33
N MET A 31 20.06 -14.83 33.44
CA MET A 31 19.95 -16.20 32.87
C MET A 31 18.94 -17.11 33.60
N ALA A 32 17.79 -16.61 34.04
CA ALA A 32 16.76 -17.43 34.67
C ALA A 32 15.36 -16.82 34.48
N GLY A 33 14.85 -16.84 33.26
CA GLY A 33 13.47 -16.43 32.98
C GLY A 33 13.08 -16.76 31.54
N ASP A 34 11.86 -17.23 31.37
CA ASP A 34 11.31 -17.89 30.19
C ASP A 34 11.67 -17.22 28.84
N LYS A 35 12.27 -18.00 27.94
CA LYS A 35 12.77 -17.50 26.67
C LYS A 35 11.62 -17.29 25.68
N THR A 36 11.33 -16.05 25.32
CA THR A 36 10.63 -15.76 24.06
C THR A 36 11.68 -15.61 22.95
N GLU A 37 12.13 -16.73 22.38
CA GLU A 37 13.02 -16.72 21.21
C GLU A 37 12.21 -16.30 19.98
N THR A 38 12.31 -15.03 19.58
CA THR A 38 12.01 -14.65 18.19
C THR A 38 13.21 -15.08 17.34
N PRO A 39 13.02 -15.88 16.27
CA PRO A 39 14.13 -16.26 15.42
C PRO A 39 14.63 -15.02 14.66
N ILE A 40 15.85 -14.58 14.95
CA ILE A 40 16.54 -13.56 14.17
C ILE A 40 17.36 -14.30 13.10
N SER A 41 17.02 -14.09 11.83
CA SER A 41 17.86 -14.54 10.71
C SER A 41 19.17 -13.74 10.72
N ASP A 42 20.32 -14.42 10.74
CA ASP A 42 21.65 -13.78 10.76
C ASP A 42 22.08 -13.19 9.40
N GLY A 43 21.22 -13.30 8.38
CA GLY A 43 21.43 -12.72 7.05
C GLY A 43 22.59 -13.31 6.24
N THR A 44 23.24 -14.38 6.72
CA THR A 44 24.48 -14.89 6.10
C THR A 44 24.28 -15.62 4.77
N ASP A 45 23.07 -16.11 4.48
CA ASP A 45 22.80 -16.92 3.28
C ASP A 45 22.50 -16.12 2.00
N ARG A 46 22.43 -14.78 2.07
CA ARG A 46 22.21 -13.92 0.90
C ARG A 46 23.04 -12.64 0.99
N GLY A 47 24.31 -12.72 0.57
CA GLY A 47 25.11 -11.52 0.37
C GLY A 47 24.41 -10.51 -0.54
N PRO A 48 24.61 -9.19 -0.35
CA PRO A 48 23.90 -8.17 -1.10
C PRO A 48 24.22 -8.30 -2.60
N ALA A 49 23.19 -8.55 -3.40
CA ALA A 49 23.31 -8.43 -4.84
C ALA A 49 23.56 -6.95 -5.18
N LYS A 50 24.77 -6.61 -5.63
CA LYS A 50 25.08 -5.27 -6.14
C LYS A 50 24.33 -5.03 -7.44
N THR A 51 23.28 -4.22 -7.40
CA THR A 51 22.66 -3.65 -8.59
C THR A 51 23.50 -2.46 -9.05
N THR A 52 23.80 -2.36 -10.35
CA THR A 52 24.70 -1.34 -10.91
C THR A 52 24.03 0.01 -11.19
N THR A 53 22.74 0.14 -10.86
CA THR A 53 21.95 1.34 -11.15
C THR A 53 21.06 1.64 -9.96
N PRO A 54 21.19 2.82 -9.31
CA PRO A 54 20.22 3.22 -8.30
C PRO A 54 18.86 3.40 -8.98
N VAL A 55 17.88 2.60 -8.59
CA VAL A 55 16.48 2.86 -8.91
C VAL A 55 16.07 4.06 -8.06
N GLN A 56 15.50 5.09 -8.67
CA GLN A 56 14.93 6.20 -7.93
C GLN A 56 13.72 5.68 -7.16
N GLU A 57 13.91 5.40 -5.88
CA GLU A 57 12.80 5.14 -4.97
C GLU A 57 12.03 6.43 -4.74
N SER A 58 10.71 6.32 -4.73
CA SER A 58 9.82 7.46 -4.64
C SER A 58 8.98 7.49 -3.37
N ASP A 59 9.11 6.45 -2.53
CA ASP A 59 8.40 6.28 -1.28
C ASP A 59 9.44 6.03 -0.17
N PHE A 60 10.18 7.09 0.17
CA PHE A 60 11.17 7.08 1.25
C PHE A 60 10.44 7.02 2.59
N ARG A 61 10.54 5.88 3.25
CA ARG A 61 10.25 5.74 4.69
C ARG A 61 11.56 5.55 5.43
N ASP A 62 12.39 6.56 5.39
CA ASP A 62 13.67 6.56 6.08
C ASP A 62 13.77 7.69 7.10
N TYR A 63 14.65 7.47 8.08
CA TYR A 63 15.01 8.49 9.04
C TYR A 63 16.42 8.23 9.56
N ILE A 64 17.07 9.31 9.96
CA ILE A 64 18.35 9.25 10.64
C ILE A 64 18.09 9.41 12.14
N LEU A 65 18.37 8.37 12.90
CA LEU A 65 18.36 8.44 14.36
C LEU A 65 19.68 9.03 14.85
N VAL A 66 19.59 10.15 15.56
CA VAL A 66 20.72 10.77 16.25
C VAL A 66 20.51 10.58 17.75
N PHE A 67 21.42 9.86 18.40
CA PHE A 67 21.34 9.61 19.83
C PHE A 67 22.03 10.75 20.60
N PRO A 68 21.44 11.23 21.72
CA PRO A 68 21.99 12.34 22.50
C PRO A 68 23.10 11.87 23.46
N ILE A 69 23.97 10.98 23.01
CA ILE A 69 25.11 10.45 23.76
C ILE A 69 26.36 10.48 22.90
N GLU A 70 27.50 10.85 23.50
CA GLU A 70 28.76 10.92 22.78
C GLU A 70 29.24 9.54 22.34
N GLY A 71 29.86 9.48 21.16
CA GLY A 71 30.48 8.26 20.63
C GLY A 71 29.53 7.31 19.87
N VAL A 72 28.23 7.60 19.78
CA VAL A 72 27.29 6.82 18.96
C VAL A 72 27.09 7.49 17.59
N PRO A 73 27.46 6.84 16.48
CA PRO A 73 27.22 7.38 15.15
C PRO A 73 25.73 7.41 14.83
N ALA A 74 25.33 8.33 13.96
CA ALA A 74 23.96 8.38 13.48
C ALA A 74 23.58 7.08 12.76
N VAL A 75 22.37 6.58 13.02
CA VAL A 75 21.85 5.35 12.40
C VAL A 75 20.90 5.72 11.30
N TYR A 76 21.21 5.32 10.08
CA TYR A 76 20.27 5.39 8.96
C TYR A 76 19.30 4.21 9.05
N VAL A 77 18.01 4.50 9.16
CA VAL A 77 16.94 3.50 9.17
C VAL A 77 16.17 3.64 7.89
N TYR A 78 16.06 2.53 7.16
CA TYR A 78 15.23 2.42 5.96
C TYR A 78 14.13 1.38 6.22
N LEU A 79 12.88 1.78 6.07
CA LEU A 79 11.73 0.88 6.17
C LEU A 79 11.28 0.46 4.77
N SER A 80 11.33 -0.84 4.49
CA SER A 80 10.79 -1.40 3.26
C SER A 80 9.30 -1.09 3.13
N CYS A 81 8.81 -0.98 1.89
CA CYS A 81 7.37 -0.85 1.65
C CYS A 81 6.60 -2.04 2.23
N PRO A 82 5.62 -1.82 3.14
CA PRO A 82 4.91 -2.88 3.83
C PRO A 82 4.07 -3.73 2.87
N TYR A 83 3.73 -3.17 1.72
CA TYR A 83 2.96 -3.85 0.68
C TYR A 83 3.82 -4.73 -0.25
N GLY A 84 5.14 -4.58 -0.19
CA GLY A 84 6.02 -5.07 -1.24
C GLY A 84 5.74 -4.39 -2.59
N GLY A 85 6.47 -4.78 -3.62
CA GLY A 85 6.24 -4.29 -4.99
C GLY A 85 7.54 -4.26 -5.78
N THR A 86 7.46 -4.69 -7.03
CA THR A 86 8.59 -4.73 -7.97
C THR A 86 8.52 -3.61 -8.99
N GLU A 87 7.35 -2.99 -9.14
CA GLU A 87 7.09 -1.91 -10.09
C GLU A 87 6.22 -0.81 -9.46
N LYS A 88 6.23 0.36 -10.11
CA LYS A 88 5.40 1.50 -9.71
C LYS A 88 4.31 1.74 -10.75
N GLY A 89 3.07 1.83 -10.29
CA GLY A 89 1.92 2.22 -11.11
C GLY A 89 2.15 3.59 -11.75
N LYS A 90 1.86 3.70 -13.05
CA LYS A 90 2.04 4.92 -13.82
C LYS A 90 1.03 6.00 -13.43
N TYR A 91 -0.22 5.62 -13.16
CA TYR A 91 -1.30 6.55 -12.87
C TYR A 91 -1.51 6.73 -11.37
N SER A 92 -1.58 5.63 -10.63
CA SER A 92 -1.75 5.62 -9.17
C SER A 92 -0.50 6.07 -8.42
N GLY A 93 0.68 5.82 -8.99
CA GLY A 93 1.96 6.04 -8.31
C GLY A 93 2.24 5.07 -7.16
N ARG A 94 1.43 4.02 -6.98
CA ARG A 94 1.60 3.02 -5.92
C ARG A 94 2.64 1.98 -6.33
N SER A 95 3.38 1.45 -5.36
CA SER A 95 4.26 0.28 -5.59
C SER A 95 3.43 -1.00 -5.54
N TYR A 96 3.64 -1.92 -6.48
CA TYR A 96 2.93 -3.20 -6.55
C TYR A 96 3.73 -4.26 -7.34
N ASP A 97 3.29 -5.51 -7.27
CA ASP A 97 3.82 -6.62 -8.07
C ASP A 97 2.79 -7.02 -9.16
N PRO A 98 3.02 -6.65 -10.44
CA PRO A 98 2.08 -6.95 -11.52
C PRO A 98 1.91 -8.45 -11.79
N THR A 99 2.89 -9.27 -11.38
CA THR A 99 2.79 -10.74 -11.53
C THR A 99 1.82 -11.36 -10.54
N LYS A 100 1.44 -10.62 -9.49
CA LYS A 100 0.52 -11.05 -8.42
C LYS A 100 -0.77 -10.22 -8.37
N ALA A 101 -1.12 -9.57 -9.48
CA ALA A 101 -2.24 -8.63 -9.54
C ALA A 101 -3.50 -9.19 -10.23
N GLY A 102 -3.58 -10.50 -10.47
CA GLY A 102 -4.76 -11.12 -11.09
C GLY A 102 -4.89 -10.86 -12.59
N GLY A 103 -3.76 -10.78 -13.30
CA GLY A 103 -3.69 -10.61 -14.75
C GLY A 103 -3.05 -9.28 -15.17
N PRO A 104 -2.79 -9.10 -16.47
CA PRO A 104 -2.14 -7.90 -17.00
C PRO A 104 -3.01 -6.64 -16.80
N ILE A 105 -2.38 -5.47 -16.85
CA ILE A 105 -3.09 -4.19 -16.93
C ILE A 105 -3.80 -4.10 -18.29
N GLN A 106 -5.04 -3.63 -18.27
CA GLN A 106 -5.88 -3.40 -19.44
C GLN A 106 -6.11 -1.90 -19.65
N ASP A 107 -6.36 -1.49 -20.89
CA ASP A 107 -6.69 -0.10 -21.21
C ASP A 107 -8.21 0.11 -21.11
N LEU A 108 -8.73 0.30 -19.88
CA LEU A 108 -10.17 0.42 -19.63
C LEU A 108 -10.61 1.87 -19.41
N ASP A 109 -11.91 2.11 -19.56
CA ASP A 109 -12.56 3.41 -19.31
C ASP A 109 -13.78 3.24 -18.39
N TRP A 110 -13.81 4.01 -17.32
CA TRP A 110 -14.87 3.99 -16.31
C TRP A 110 -16.05 4.91 -16.65
N ARG A 111 -15.91 5.79 -17.65
CA ARG A 111 -16.88 6.88 -17.90
C ARG A 111 -18.21 6.43 -18.49
N ASN A 112 -18.19 5.39 -19.32
CA ASN A 112 -19.32 4.92 -20.12
C ASN A 112 -19.81 3.57 -19.59
N ILE A 113 -20.45 3.59 -18.43
CA ILE A 113 -20.93 2.39 -17.75
C ILE A 113 -22.40 2.52 -17.38
N GLU A 114 -23.04 1.37 -17.22
CA GLU A 114 -24.40 1.23 -16.70
C GLU A 114 -24.32 0.48 -15.36
N ILE A 115 -24.99 1.01 -14.35
CA ILE A 115 -25.10 0.37 -13.04
C ILE A 115 -26.19 -0.71 -13.16
N THR A 116 -25.84 -1.93 -12.78
CA THR A 116 -26.78 -3.06 -12.79
C THR A 116 -26.87 -3.69 -11.41
N GLN A 117 -27.96 -4.40 -11.14
CA GLN A 117 -28.11 -5.14 -9.88
C GLN A 117 -26.96 -6.15 -9.67
N GLU A 118 -26.60 -6.90 -10.72
CA GLU A 118 -25.49 -7.86 -10.66
C GLU A 118 -24.15 -7.18 -10.32
N GLY A 119 -23.92 -5.99 -10.85
CA GLY A 119 -22.73 -5.20 -10.52
C GLY A 119 -22.74 -4.74 -9.07
N ILE A 120 -23.87 -4.24 -8.56
CA ILE A 120 -24.00 -3.85 -7.15
C ILE A 120 -23.77 -5.05 -6.23
N ASP A 121 -24.28 -6.23 -6.59
CA ASP A 121 -24.06 -7.46 -5.82
C ASP A 121 -22.58 -7.84 -5.77
N LYS A 122 -21.84 -7.64 -6.88
CA LYS A 122 -20.37 -7.79 -6.91
C LYS A 122 -19.65 -6.77 -6.05
N VAL A 123 -20.07 -5.50 -6.08
CA VAL A 123 -19.52 -4.44 -5.22
C VAL A 123 -19.67 -4.86 -3.75
N LYS A 124 -20.88 -5.20 -3.31
CA LYS A 124 -21.16 -5.66 -1.93
C LYS A 124 -20.31 -6.87 -1.54
N LEU A 125 -20.19 -7.84 -2.45
CA LEU A 125 -19.38 -9.04 -2.21
C LEU A 125 -17.91 -8.71 -2.04
N HIS A 126 -17.39 -7.78 -2.84
CA HIS A 126 -16.00 -7.36 -2.75
C HIS A 126 -15.73 -6.55 -1.48
N THR A 127 -16.55 -5.54 -1.20
CA THR A 127 -16.35 -4.66 -0.03
C THR A 127 -16.55 -5.38 1.30
N SER A 128 -17.40 -6.42 1.35
CA SER A 128 -17.62 -7.23 2.57
C SER A 128 -16.40 -8.06 3.01
N ARG A 129 -15.35 -8.12 2.19
CA ARG A 129 -14.05 -8.70 2.53
C ARG A 129 -13.27 -7.86 3.55
N PHE A 130 -13.58 -6.57 3.63
CA PHE A 130 -12.89 -5.62 4.50
C PHE A 130 -13.71 -5.36 5.77
N ASP A 131 -13.07 -4.72 6.75
CA ASP A 131 -13.80 -4.17 7.89
C ASP A 131 -14.85 -3.16 7.41
N GLU A 132 -15.92 -3.05 8.19
CA GLU A 132 -17.03 -2.18 7.86
C GLU A 132 -16.58 -0.72 7.76
N SER A 133 -16.81 -0.10 6.59
CA SER A 133 -16.48 1.30 6.31
C SER A 133 -17.75 2.07 5.97
N ILE A 134 -17.91 3.23 6.61
CA ILE A 134 -19.04 4.14 6.41
C ILE A 134 -19.05 4.64 4.97
N GLU A 135 -17.88 4.92 4.39
CA GLU A 135 -17.75 5.36 3.02
C GLU A 135 -18.26 4.28 2.04
N ASN A 136 -17.88 3.02 2.25
CA ASN A 136 -18.35 1.90 1.45
C ASN A 136 -19.87 1.75 1.52
N GLN A 137 -20.46 1.84 2.73
CA GLN A 137 -21.91 1.78 2.90
C GLN A 137 -22.62 2.89 2.12
N ILE A 138 -22.18 4.13 2.27
CA ILE A 138 -22.78 5.29 1.59
C ILE A 138 -22.67 5.13 0.07
N MET A 139 -21.52 4.71 -0.45
CA MET A 139 -21.37 4.50 -1.89
C MET A 139 -22.28 3.37 -2.41
N ILE A 140 -22.42 2.27 -1.67
CA ILE A 140 -23.34 1.18 -2.04
C ILE A 140 -24.79 1.67 -2.07
N GLU A 141 -25.24 2.38 -1.04
CA GLU A 141 -26.60 2.96 -1.02
C GLU A 141 -26.83 3.93 -2.19
N ARG A 142 -25.82 4.72 -2.55
CA ARG A 142 -25.89 5.60 -3.72
C ARG A 142 -26.06 4.82 -5.01
N LEU A 143 -25.32 3.72 -5.20
CA LEU A 143 -25.48 2.86 -6.38
C LEU A 143 -26.90 2.29 -6.49
N GLU A 144 -27.51 1.90 -5.37
CA GLU A 144 -28.89 1.42 -5.32
C GLU A 144 -29.90 2.52 -5.70
N LYS A 145 -29.74 3.74 -5.17
CA LYS A 145 -30.56 4.90 -5.53
C LYS A 145 -30.40 5.28 -7.00
N ILE A 146 -29.21 5.15 -7.57
CA ILE A 146 -28.95 5.36 -9.00
C ILE A 146 -29.69 4.31 -9.83
N LEU A 147 -29.61 3.04 -9.45
CA LEU A 147 -30.31 1.95 -10.13
C LEU A 147 -31.84 2.14 -10.08
N ALA A 148 -32.37 2.65 -8.97
CA ALA A 148 -33.78 2.99 -8.81
C ALA A 148 -34.20 4.26 -9.57
N GLY A 149 -33.26 5.02 -10.15
CA GLY A 149 -33.52 6.27 -10.85
C GLY A 149 -33.84 7.45 -9.92
N GLU A 150 -33.53 7.33 -8.63
CA GLU A 150 -33.81 8.36 -7.61
C GLU A 150 -32.80 9.51 -7.65
N ILE A 151 -31.53 9.20 -7.96
CA ILE A 151 -30.44 10.18 -8.05
C ILE A 151 -29.68 10.04 -9.37
N THR A 152 -29.05 11.14 -9.80
CA THR A 152 -28.20 11.13 -10.99
C THR A 152 -26.82 10.57 -10.66
N ILE A 153 -26.34 9.66 -11.52
CA ILE A 153 -24.99 9.11 -11.43
C ILE A 153 -23.92 10.21 -11.59
N THR A 154 -22.90 10.17 -10.74
CA THR A 154 -21.73 11.05 -10.82
C THR A 154 -20.47 10.28 -11.20
N ASP A 155 -19.38 10.99 -11.48
CA ASP A 155 -18.09 10.36 -11.78
C ASP A 155 -17.51 9.58 -10.59
N TYR A 156 -17.84 9.96 -9.35
CA TYR A 156 -17.45 9.20 -8.16
C TYR A 156 -18.11 7.81 -8.15
N ASP A 157 -19.42 7.76 -8.40
CA ASP A 157 -20.19 6.53 -8.41
C ASP A 157 -19.68 5.57 -9.51
N LYS A 158 -19.34 6.11 -10.69
CA LYS A 158 -18.75 5.35 -11.80
C LYS A 158 -17.38 4.78 -11.45
N ARG A 159 -16.47 5.62 -10.92
CA ARG A 159 -15.13 5.18 -10.53
C ARG A 159 -15.19 4.10 -9.46
N PHE A 160 -15.97 4.32 -8.40
CA PHE A 160 -16.17 3.34 -7.34
C PHE A 160 -16.72 2.01 -7.89
N TYR A 161 -17.86 2.05 -8.59
CA TYR A 161 -18.48 0.84 -9.14
C TYR A 161 -17.53 0.03 -10.05
N THR A 162 -16.85 0.71 -10.97
CA THR A 162 -15.93 0.04 -11.91
C THR A 162 -14.67 -0.47 -11.22
N HIS A 163 -14.18 0.24 -10.21
CA HIS A 163 -13.06 -0.18 -9.40
C HIS A 163 -13.39 -1.45 -8.61
N GLU A 164 -14.41 -1.43 -7.75
CA GLU A 164 -14.73 -2.55 -6.87
C GLU A 164 -15.06 -3.84 -7.66
N THR A 165 -15.79 -3.71 -8.77
CA THR A 165 -16.13 -4.86 -9.62
C THR A 165 -14.91 -5.46 -10.32
N ARG A 166 -14.00 -4.62 -10.83
CA ARG A 166 -12.78 -5.06 -11.51
C ARG A 166 -11.77 -5.65 -10.54
N GLU A 167 -11.66 -5.10 -9.34
CA GLU A 167 -10.76 -5.63 -8.33
C GLU A 167 -11.21 -7.03 -7.88
N LEU A 168 -12.51 -7.25 -7.70
CA LEU A 168 -13.06 -8.59 -7.44
C LEU A 168 -12.69 -9.62 -8.51
N GLU A 169 -12.75 -9.23 -9.78
CA GLU A 169 -12.34 -10.11 -10.89
C GLU A 169 -10.86 -10.49 -10.79
N ARG A 170 -9.99 -9.54 -10.40
CA ARG A 170 -8.56 -9.80 -10.19
C ARG A 170 -8.33 -10.76 -9.04
N TYR A 171 -9.04 -10.59 -7.93
CA TYR A 171 -9.02 -11.55 -6.82
C TYR A 171 -9.42 -12.96 -7.26
N ARG A 172 -10.50 -13.08 -8.03
CA ARG A 172 -10.96 -14.37 -8.57
C ARG A 172 -9.97 -14.97 -9.55
N ALA A 173 -9.32 -14.16 -10.38
CA ALA A 173 -8.25 -14.63 -11.27
C ALA A 173 -7.03 -15.17 -10.52
N LEU A 174 -6.77 -14.68 -9.31
CA LEU A 174 -5.74 -15.22 -8.40
C LEU A 174 -6.20 -16.49 -7.66
N GLY A 175 -7.47 -16.88 -7.76
CA GLY A 175 -8.03 -18.01 -7.02
C GLY A 175 -8.23 -17.72 -5.53
N VAL A 176 -8.26 -16.45 -5.14
CA VAL A 176 -8.48 -16.05 -3.74
C VAL A 176 -9.97 -16.22 -3.41
N PRO A 177 -10.32 -16.96 -2.35
CA PRO A 177 -11.72 -17.12 -1.93
C PRO A 177 -12.40 -15.79 -1.63
N ASP A 178 -13.70 -15.70 -1.92
CA ASP A 178 -14.52 -14.54 -1.53
C ASP A 178 -14.47 -14.37 0.00
N GLY A 179 -14.26 -13.14 0.47
CA GLY A 179 -14.10 -12.81 1.90
C GLY A 179 -12.68 -12.96 2.46
N ALA A 180 -11.74 -13.59 1.75
CA ALA A 180 -10.35 -13.67 2.20
C ALA A 180 -9.61 -12.35 1.94
N ASN A 181 -9.01 -11.75 2.96
CA ASN A 181 -8.24 -10.51 2.82
C ASN A 181 -6.77 -10.74 3.21
N ASP A 182 -5.85 -10.28 2.38
CA ASP A 182 -4.46 -10.12 2.75
C ASP A 182 -3.91 -8.82 2.15
N LEU A 183 -3.07 -8.14 2.94
CA LEU A 183 -2.63 -6.78 2.64
C LEU A 183 -1.83 -6.67 1.34
N ILE A 184 -1.07 -7.71 0.99
CA ILE A 184 -0.20 -7.71 -0.19
C ILE A 184 -1.04 -7.95 -1.45
N THR A 185 -1.91 -8.95 -1.44
CA THR A 185 -2.84 -9.20 -2.53
C THR A 185 -3.72 -8.00 -2.76
N TRP A 186 -4.32 -7.44 -1.71
CA TRP A 186 -5.10 -6.21 -1.79
C TRP A 186 -4.31 -5.11 -2.48
N ASN A 187 -3.08 -4.82 -2.02
CA ASN A 187 -2.32 -3.74 -2.65
C ASN A 187 -2.05 -4.01 -4.14
N ASN A 188 -1.75 -5.26 -4.52
CA ASN A 188 -1.46 -5.61 -5.90
C ASN A 188 -2.71 -5.54 -6.79
N THR A 189 -3.84 -6.07 -6.33
CA THR A 189 -5.11 -6.04 -7.06
C THR A 189 -5.65 -4.62 -7.14
N HIS A 190 -5.66 -3.89 -6.03
CA HIS A 190 -6.10 -2.49 -5.93
C HIS A 190 -5.30 -1.61 -6.89
N THR A 191 -3.97 -1.67 -6.81
CA THR A 191 -3.09 -0.88 -7.65
C THR A 191 -3.31 -1.20 -9.13
N ALA A 192 -3.38 -2.48 -9.51
CA ALA A 192 -3.61 -2.84 -10.89
C ALA A 192 -4.99 -2.41 -11.42
N THR A 193 -6.02 -2.42 -10.58
CA THR A 193 -7.34 -1.88 -10.93
C THR A 193 -7.30 -0.37 -11.16
N LEU A 194 -6.58 0.38 -10.32
CA LEU A 194 -6.36 1.81 -10.55
C LEU A 194 -5.65 2.07 -11.88
N GLU A 195 -4.65 1.26 -12.22
CA GLU A 195 -3.93 1.36 -13.50
C GLU A 195 -4.83 1.03 -14.70
N ASP A 196 -5.73 0.04 -14.58
CA ASP A 196 -6.68 -0.31 -15.66
C ASP A 196 -7.47 0.92 -16.11
N TYR A 197 -7.96 1.67 -15.13
CA TYR A 197 -8.84 2.82 -15.30
C TYR A 197 -8.13 4.18 -15.32
N LYS A 198 -6.79 4.18 -15.17
CA LYS A 198 -5.95 5.39 -15.15
C LYS A 198 -6.34 6.35 -14.03
N ILE A 199 -6.74 5.80 -12.89
CA ILE A 199 -7.22 6.55 -11.72
C ILE A 199 -6.05 6.83 -10.78
N ASN A 200 -5.92 8.09 -10.34
CA ASN A 200 -5.09 8.43 -9.20
C ASN A 200 -6.00 8.78 -8.02
N GLU A 201 -6.17 7.85 -7.08
CA GLU A 201 -7.12 8.02 -5.96
C GLU A 201 -6.87 9.24 -5.06
N LYS A 202 -5.65 9.82 -5.10
CA LYS A 202 -5.33 11.06 -4.36
C LYS A 202 -5.91 12.31 -5.01
N ILE A 203 -6.24 12.25 -6.30
CA ILE A 203 -6.76 13.37 -7.10
C ILE A 203 -8.18 13.06 -7.57
N ASP A 204 -8.40 11.82 -8.00
CA ASP A 204 -9.66 11.24 -8.49
C ASP A 204 -10.23 10.30 -7.42
N SER A 205 -10.75 10.86 -6.33
CA SER A 205 -11.34 10.06 -5.24
C SER A 205 -12.39 9.07 -5.75
N LEU A 206 -12.36 7.86 -5.16
CA LEU A 206 -13.38 6.83 -5.36
C LEU A 206 -14.65 7.17 -4.57
N TYR A 207 -14.52 7.84 -3.42
CA TYR A 207 -15.63 8.22 -2.56
C TYR A 207 -16.13 9.63 -2.87
N THR A 208 -17.42 9.86 -2.68
CA THR A 208 -17.99 11.21 -2.75
C THR A 208 -17.48 12.07 -1.59
N PRO A 209 -17.45 13.41 -1.75
CA PRO A 209 -17.14 14.31 -0.63
C PRO A 209 -18.09 14.13 0.56
N GLU A 210 -19.35 13.79 0.31
CA GLU A 210 -20.35 13.48 1.34
C GLU A 210 -19.97 12.22 2.14
N ALA A 211 -19.59 11.13 1.45
CA ALA A 211 -19.15 9.91 2.10
C ALA A 211 -17.93 10.14 3.01
N ILE A 212 -16.94 10.88 2.49
CA ILE A 212 -15.72 11.25 3.25
C ILE A 212 -16.06 12.11 4.46
N ALA A 213 -16.94 13.12 4.29
CA ALA A 213 -17.32 14.02 5.38
C ALA A 213 -18.05 13.27 6.50
N ILE A 214 -19.00 12.39 6.16
CA ILE A 214 -19.75 11.61 7.14
C ILE A 214 -18.82 10.62 7.87
N ALA A 215 -17.93 9.92 7.15
CA ALA A 215 -16.99 9.02 7.80
C ALA A 215 -16.06 9.75 8.79
N ALA A 216 -15.58 10.94 8.42
CA ALA A 216 -14.75 11.77 9.30
C ALA A 216 -15.49 12.21 10.59
N GLU A 217 -16.80 12.46 10.53
CA GLU A 217 -17.61 12.79 11.72
C GLU A 217 -17.77 11.59 12.68
N HIS A 218 -17.58 10.37 12.19
CA HIS A 218 -17.76 9.12 12.94
C HIS A 218 -16.46 8.48 13.44
N GLU A 219 -15.29 8.90 12.97
CA GLU A 219 -13.98 8.46 13.49
C GLU A 219 -13.61 9.08 14.85
N ASP A 220 -14.31 10.15 15.27
CA ASP A 220 -14.05 10.89 16.51
C ASP A 220 -14.73 10.29 17.77
N TYR A 221 -15.18 9.02 17.74
CA TYR A 221 -15.91 8.36 18.84
C TYR A 221 -15.32 7.05 19.35
#